data_AF-A0AAJ4RAI0-F1
#
_entry.id   AF-A0AAJ4RAI0-F1
#
_cell.length_a   1.000
_cell.length_b   1.000
_cell.length_c   1.000
_cell.angle_alpha   90.00
_cell.angle_beta   90.00
_cell.angle_gamma   90.00
#
_symmetry.space_group_name_H-M   'P 1'
#
loop_
_entity.id
_entity.type
_entity.pdbx_description
1 polymer ?
#
loop_
_entity_poly.entity_id
_entity_poly.type
_entity_poly.pdbx_seq_one_letter_code
_entity_poly.pdbx_strand_id
1 'polypeptide(L)'
;MVVDMYKLQNITNMHVGSGGVNYDIIENQVQKDVVTNLPIIYASSLKGALREHFENKHRGDNFIEFIFGSSPGDEKNNEEENEHKKEKKDEKKQTIPGSLVFFEAFMLTRPVRSNVKPYFNVTSPFIIEKLINYLEEFAILESLQEELKTFYNEIRDVEAVIFENIDDVYLEDYKAEYKQISKIPSIFPENLAILSYENFKNLSLPVVARNRLENGESKNLWYEEIVPKYSNFIFFIGRDNDEYIDKDDKPKIEQFFRSFESEKLYQIGANKTIGFGICKIEKVEG
;
A
#
# COMPACT_ATOMS: atom_id res chain seq x y z
N MET A 1 8.71 -20.64 -0.98
CA MET A 1 7.66 -19.62 -0.83
C MET A 1 7.35 -19.12 -2.23
N VAL A 2 6.07 -19.04 -2.55
CA VAL A 2 5.56 -18.38 -3.77
C VAL A 2 5.21 -16.94 -3.39
N VAL A 3 5.60 -15.98 -4.23
CA VAL A 3 5.37 -14.55 -3.99
C VAL A 3 4.65 -13.95 -5.18
N ASP A 4 3.55 -13.26 -4.92
CA ASP A 4 2.80 -12.51 -5.92
C ASP A 4 2.98 -11.00 -5.66
N MET A 5 3.24 -10.23 -6.71
CA MET A 5 3.37 -8.77 -6.65
C MET A 5 2.05 -8.08 -7.01
N TYR A 6 1.72 -7.03 -6.27
CA TYR A 6 0.51 -6.24 -6.46
C TYR A 6 0.83 -4.74 -6.52
N LYS A 7 0.13 -4.04 -7.40
CA LYS A 7 0.11 -2.58 -7.48
C LYS A 7 -1.16 -2.05 -6.83
N LEU A 8 -1.01 -1.12 -5.89
CA LEU A 8 -2.09 -0.40 -5.25
C LEU A 8 -2.12 1.04 -5.77
N GLN A 9 -3.23 1.46 -6.37
CA GLN A 9 -3.44 2.82 -6.84
C GLN A 9 -4.52 3.52 -6.00
N ASN A 10 -4.18 4.68 -5.44
CA ASN A 10 -5.14 5.51 -4.72
C ASN A 10 -6.16 6.13 -5.68
N ILE A 11 -7.46 5.94 -5.42
CA ILE A 11 -8.54 6.60 -6.14
C ILE A 11 -8.95 7.90 -5.42
N THR A 12 -8.98 7.85 -4.09
CA THR A 12 -9.18 9.01 -3.22
C THR A 12 -7.89 9.31 -2.45
N ASN A 13 -7.83 10.46 -1.77
CA ASN A 13 -6.77 10.69 -0.80
C ASN A 13 -6.81 9.60 0.28
N MET A 14 -5.66 9.32 0.88
CA MET A 14 -5.50 8.25 1.86
C MET A 14 -4.79 8.80 3.09
N HIS A 15 -5.23 8.37 4.27
CA HIS A 15 -4.52 8.61 5.52
C HIS A 15 -4.28 7.27 6.20
N VAL A 16 -3.08 6.72 6.03
CA VAL A 16 -2.63 5.55 6.80
C VAL A 16 -1.83 6.07 7.98
N GLY A 17 -2.46 6.25 9.13
CA GLY A 17 -1.84 6.89 10.29
C GLY A 17 -0.70 6.06 10.90
N SER A 18 0.35 6.73 11.36
CA SER A 18 1.49 6.09 12.04
C SER A 18 1.18 5.69 13.49
N GLY A 19 0.04 6.12 14.04
CA GLY A 19 -0.45 5.73 15.37
C GLY A 19 0.38 6.26 16.56
N GLY A 20 1.44 7.03 16.29
CA GLY A 20 2.28 7.65 17.31
C GLY A 20 1.71 8.97 17.80
N VAL A 21 1.88 9.26 19.10
CA VAL A 21 1.72 10.61 19.63
C VAL A 21 2.83 11.46 19.04
N ASN A 22 2.50 12.32 18.08
CA ASN A 22 3.45 13.27 17.53
C ASN A 22 3.30 14.64 18.23
N TYR A 23 4.41 15.22 18.68
CA TYR A 23 4.48 16.57 19.26
C TYR A 23 4.90 17.63 18.23
N ASP A 24 4.94 17.28 16.94
CA ASP A 24 5.17 18.19 15.83
C ASP A 24 3.92 19.07 15.54
N ILE A 25 4.09 20.08 14.69
CA ILE A 25 3.00 20.95 14.19
C ILE A 25 1.91 20.11 13.48
N ILE A 26 2.28 18.97 12.90
CA ILE A 26 1.35 18.02 12.29
C ILE A 26 1.11 16.89 13.29
N GLU A 27 -0.06 16.90 13.93
CA GLU A 27 -0.46 15.91 14.94
C GLU A 27 -0.60 14.51 14.33
N ASN A 28 -1.23 14.40 13.16
CA ASN A 28 -1.52 13.11 12.53
C ASN A 28 -0.74 12.93 11.22
N GLN A 29 0.42 12.30 11.30
CA GLN A 29 1.24 11.98 10.13
C GLN A 29 0.86 10.64 9.51
N VAL A 30 1.14 10.49 8.21
CA VAL A 30 1.02 9.19 7.56
C VAL A 30 2.23 8.30 7.92
N GLN A 31 2.08 6.99 7.74
CA GLN A 31 3.18 6.03 7.86
C GLN A 31 4.29 6.37 6.85
N LYS A 32 5.53 6.37 7.34
CA LYS A 32 6.73 6.59 6.54
C LYS A 32 7.73 5.46 6.80
N ASP A 33 8.45 5.09 5.75
CA ASP A 33 9.57 4.17 5.82
C ASP A 33 10.70 4.86 6.59
N VAL A 34 11.25 4.19 7.62
CA VAL A 34 12.24 4.79 8.53
C VAL A 34 13.57 5.11 7.86
N VAL A 35 13.89 4.44 6.75
CA VAL A 35 15.13 4.62 6.00
C VAL A 35 14.92 5.69 4.92
N THR A 36 13.83 5.60 4.17
CA THR A 36 13.61 6.46 3.01
C THR A 36 12.85 7.76 3.32
N ASN A 37 12.12 7.79 4.43
CA ASN A 37 11.17 8.82 4.80
C ASN A 37 10.02 9.03 3.79
N LEU A 38 9.88 8.12 2.82
CA LEU A 38 8.77 8.13 1.88
C LEU A 38 7.55 7.46 2.51
N PRO A 39 6.33 7.83 2.06
CA PRO A 39 5.12 7.21 2.57
C PRO A 39 5.11 5.71 2.28
N ILE A 40 4.65 4.95 3.26
CA ILE A 40 4.57 3.50 3.22
C ILE A 40 3.25 3.04 3.83
N ILE A 41 2.78 1.85 3.47
CA ILE A 41 1.68 1.18 4.16
C ILE A 41 2.27 -0.03 4.85
N TYR A 42 2.34 -0.02 6.18
CA TYR A 42 2.86 -1.15 6.92
C TYR A 42 2.04 -2.41 6.65
N ALA A 43 2.73 -3.56 6.63
CA ALA A 43 2.12 -4.86 6.41
C ALA A 43 0.93 -5.13 7.35
N SER A 44 1.01 -4.68 8.61
CA SER A 44 -0.07 -4.80 9.58
C SER A 44 -1.32 -4.00 9.21
N SER A 45 -1.15 -2.78 8.67
CA SER A 45 -2.25 -1.92 8.24
C SER A 45 -2.90 -2.47 6.98
N LEU A 46 -2.09 -2.95 6.03
CA LEU A 46 -2.58 -3.60 4.81
C LEU A 46 -3.34 -4.89 5.15
N LYS A 47 -2.73 -5.78 5.94
CA LYS A 47 -3.32 -7.06 6.37
C LYS A 47 -4.62 -6.85 7.14
N GLY A 48 -4.65 -5.91 8.08
CA GLY A 48 -5.83 -5.60 8.88
C GLY A 48 -7.00 -5.08 8.03
N ALA A 49 -6.72 -4.17 7.10
CA ALA A 49 -7.75 -3.63 6.21
C ALA A 49 -8.30 -4.69 5.24
N LEU A 50 -7.43 -5.55 4.71
CA LEU A 50 -7.87 -6.68 3.88
C LEU A 50 -8.67 -7.69 4.69
N ARG A 51 -8.26 -8.01 5.91
CA ARG A 51 -9.01 -8.88 6.81
C ARG A 51 -10.43 -8.36 7.05
N GLU A 52 -10.57 -7.10 7.44
CA GLU A 52 -11.88 -6.46 7.66
C GLU A 52 -12.74 -6.48 6.39
N HIS A 53 -12.13 -6.25 5.21
CA HIS A 53 -12.83 -6.33 3.93
C HIS A 53 -13.42 -7.72 3.68
N PHE A 54 -12.66 -8.79 3.93
CA PHE A 54 -13.12 -10.16 3.72
C PHE A 54 -14.10 -10.65 4.80
N GLU A 55 -13.96 -10.19 6.05
CA GLU A 55 -14.93 -10.45 7.13
C GLU A 55 -16.31 -9.87 6.78
N ASN A 56 -16.36 -8.61 6.32
CA ASN A 56 -17.60 -7.95 5.91
C ASN A 56 -18.32 -8.62 4.72
N LYS A 57 -17.61 -9.47 3.94
CA LYS A 57 -18.21 -10.26 2.85
C LYS A 57 -18.75 -11.61 3.31
N HIS A 58 -18.91 -11.82 4.62
CA HIS A 58 -19.46 -13.04 5.23
C HIS A 58 -18.72 -14.31 4.79
N ARG A 59 -17.39 -14.25 4.74
CA ARG A 59 -16.56 -15.46 4.69
C ARG A 59 -16.61 -16.10 6.08
N GLY A 60 -16.80 -17.42 6.15
CA GLY A 60 -16.88 -18.12 7.44
C GLY A 60 -15.59 -17.98 8.26
N ASP A 61 -15.72 -17.97 9.58
CA ASP A 61 -14.62 -17.70 10.53
C ASP A 61 -13.38 -18.56 10.25
N ASN A 62 -13.58 -19.84 9.94
CA ASN A 62 -12.48 -20.77 9.60
C ASN A 62 -11.65 -20.33 8.38
N PHE A 63 -12.26 -19.66 7.39
CA PHE A 63 -11.54 -19.13 6.24
C PHE A 63 -10.72 -17.90 6.63
N ILE A 64 -11.31 -16.98 7.41
CA ILE A 64 -10.64 -15.75 7.84
C ILE A 64 -9.46 -16.07 8.76
N GLU A 65 -9.67 -16.91 9.77
CA GLU A 65 -8.62 -17.33 10.70
C GLU A 65 -7.49 -18.06 9.95
N PHE A 66 -7.81 -18.90 8.95
CA PHE A 66 -6.80 -19.59 8.15
C PHE A 66 -5.96 -18.62 7.30
N ILE A 67 -6.57 -17.62 6.66
CA ILE A 67 -5.84 -16.67 5.79
C ILE A 67 -5.06 -15.64 6.61
N PHE A 68 -5.70 -15.06 7.64
CA PHE A 68 -5.18 -13.90 8.35
C PHE A 68 -4.65 -14.22 9.75
N GLY A 69 -4.94 -15.40 10.31
CA GLY A 69 -4.62 -15.79 11.68
C GLY A 69 -5.77 -15.50 12.66
N SER A 70 -5.69 -16.07 13.87
CA SER A 70 -6.71 -15.88 14.92
C SER A 70 -6.90 -14.42 15.33
N SER A 71 -8.07 -14.08 15.88
CA SER A 71 -8.33 -12.75 16.42
C SER A 71 -7.62 -12.55 17.76
N PRO A 72 -7.11 -11.34 18.06
CA PRO A 72 -6.64 -11.02 19.41
C PRO A 72 -7.80 -11.14 20.41
N GLY A 73 -7.67 -12.00 21.43
CA GLY A 73 -8.69 -12.15 22.49
C GLY A 73 -9.53 -13.43 22.42
N ASP A 74 -9.31 -14.29 21.42
CA ASP A 74 -9.97 -15.61 21.32
C ASP A 74 -9.63 -16.57 22.49
N GLU A 75 -8.73 -16.17 23.39
CA GLU A 75 -8.41 -16.90 24.63
C GLU A 75 -9.41 -16.65 25.78
N LYS A 76 -10.29 -15.62 25.73
CA LYS A 76 -11.01 -15.15 26.93
C LYS A 76 -12.55 -15.23 26.95
N ASN A 77 -13.23 -15.57 25.85
CA ASN A 77 -14.70 -15.50 25.83
C ASN A 77 -15.38 -16.88 25.73
N ASN A 78 -15.29 -17.67 26.81
CA ASN A 78 -16.22 -18.79 27.06
C ASN A 78 -16.56 -18.91 28.56
N GLU A 79 -16.58 -17.80 29.33
CA GLU A 79 -17.04 -17.83 30.74
C GLU A 79 -18.50 -17.40 30.94
N GLU A 80 -19.16 -16.79 29.94
CA GLU A 80 -20.55 -16.35 30.07
C GLU A 80 -21.43 -16.88 28.92
N GLU A 81 -21.51 -18.19 28.74
CA GLU A 81 -22.71 -18.79 28.13
C GLU A 81 -22.79 -20.29 28.45
N ASN A 82 -23.80 -20.64 29.27
CA ASN A 82 -24.33 -21.98 29.59
C ASN A 82 -23.87 -22.66 30.90
N GLU A 83 -24.55 -22.32 32.01
CA GLU A 83 -24.55 -23.07 33.28
C GLU A 83 -25.10 -24.52 33.18
N HIS A 84 -25.50 -25.00 32.00
CA HIS A 84 -26.04 -26.34 31.80
C HIS A 84 -25.34 -27.11 30.68
N LYS A 85 -24.04 -27.38 30.84
CA LYS A 85 -23.32 -28.51 30.19
C LYS A 85 -21.89 -28.62 30.75
N LYS A 86 -21.78 -29.02 32.03
CA LYS A 86 -20.52 -29.51 32.59
C LYS A 86 -20.26 -30.92 32.08
N GLU A 87 -19.72 -31.04 30.86
CA GLU A 87 -18.98 -32.23 30.46
C GLU A 87 -18.09 -31.91 29.24
N LYS A 88 -16.79 -31.78 29.52
CA LYS A 88 -15.62 -31.73 28.61
C LYS A 88 -15.56 -30.54 27.64
N LYS A 89 -14.75 -29.52 27.98
CA LYS A 89 -14.03 -28.66 27.01
C LYS A 89 -12.97 -27.80 27.73
N ASP A 90 -11.86 -28.44 28.08
CA ASP A 90 -10.59 -27.76 28.38
C ASP A 90 -9.65 -27.95 27.17
N GLU A 91 -10.01 -27.36 26.03
CA GLU A 91 -9.04 -27.14 24.95
C GLU A 91 -8.93 -25.62 24.76
N LYS A 92 -7.85 -25.04 25.29
CA LYS A 92 -7.47 -23.67 24.97
C LYS A 92 -7.43 -23.55 23.45
N LYS A 93 -8.25 -22.69 22.86
CA LYS A 93 -8.23 -22.42 21.42
C LYS A 93 -6.84 -21.86 21.10
N GLN A 94 -5.98 -22.67 20.51
CA GLN A 94 -4.61 -22.31 20.21
C GLN A 94 -4.61 -21.22 19.13
N THR A 95 -3.93 -20.11 19.38
CA THR A 95 -3.79 -19.04 18.38
C THR A 95 -3.02 -19.58 17.17
N ILE A 96 -3.62 -19.50 15.99
CA ILE A 96 -2.99 -19.93 14.74
C ILE A 96 -2.45 -18.73 13.94
N PRO A 97 -1.23 -18.83 13.38
CA PRO A 97 -0.76 -17.85 12.42
C PRO A 97 -1.59 -17.94 11.13
N GLY A 98 -1.70 -16.84 10.40
CA GLY A 98 -2.30 -16.85 9.07
C GLY A 98 -1.39 -17.53 8.04
N SER A 99 -1.98 -18.13 7.02
CA SER A 99 -1.27 -18.82 5.93
C SER A 99 -0.59 -17.90 4.92
N LEU A 100 -0.94 -16.61 4.91
CA LEU A 100 -0.35 -15.61 4.01
C LEU A 100 0.58 -14.64 4.74
N VAL A 101 1.69 -14.32 4.08
CA VAL A 101 2.67 -13.32 4.51
C VAL A 101 2.47 -12.05 3.70
N PHE A 102 2.04 -10.98 4.36
CA PHE A 102 1.88 -9.67 3.72
C PHE A 102 3.15 -8.85 3.92
N PHE A 103 3.69 -8.30 2.84
CA PHE A 103 4.78 -7.34 2.88
C PHE A 103 4.22 -5.93 2.90
N GLU A 104 5.03 -4.97 3.35
CA GLU A 104 4.68 -3.55 3.34
C GLU A 104 4.51 -3.02 1.90
N ALA A 105 3.65 -2.02 1.73
CA ALA A 105 3.46 -1.36 0.45
C ALA A 105 4.31 -0.11 0.38
N PHE A 106 5.39 -0.13 -0.41
CA PHE A 106 6.25 1.03 -0.61
C PHE A 106 5.77 1.89 -1.79
N MET A 107 5.96 3.21 -1.69
CA MET A 107 5.55 4.14 -2.73
C MET A 107 6.33 3.93 -4.02
N LEU A 108 5.61 3.71 -5.12
CA LEU A 108 6.15 3.66 -6.48
C LEU A 108 6.17 5.05 -7.12
N THR A 109 5.03 5.73 -7.10
CA THR A 109 4.88 7.09 -7.64
C THR A 109 3.89 7.90 -6.82
N ARG A 110 3.98 9.22 -6.88
CA ARG A 110 2.91 10.14 -6.43
C ARG A 110 2.70 11.27 -7.43
N PRO A 111 1.48 11.83 -7.52
CA PRO A 111 1.26 13.00 -8.35
C PRO A 111 1.94 14.23 -7.75
N VAL A 112 2.53 15.04 -8.62
CA VAL A 112 3.19 16.30 -8.30
C VAL A 112 2.67 17.35 -9.27
N ARG A 113 2.26 18.52 -8.76
CA ARG A 113 1.67 19.56 -9.61
C ARG A 113 2.71 20.06 -10.60
N SER A 114 2.24 20.48 -11.77
CA SER A 114 3.07 21.18 -12.73
C SER A 114 2.39 22.42 -13.27
N ASN A 115 3.16 23.26 -13.95
CA ASN A 115 2.68 24.46 -14.62
C ASN A 115 1.98 24.17 -15.96
N VAL A 116 2.21 22.99 -16.56
CA VAL A 116 1.70 22.65 -17.92
C VAL A 116 0.53 21.69 -17.93
N LYS A 117 0.32 20.91 -16.87
CA LYS A 117 -0.82 20.01 -16.71
C LYS A 117 -1.17 19.82 -15.23
N PRO A 118 -2.31 19.21 -14.89
CA PRO A 118 -2.72 19.09 -13.49
C PRO A 118 -1.66 18.42 -12.60
N TYR A 119 -0.96 17.41 -13.10
CA TYR A 119 0.15 16.76 -12.41
C TYR A 119 1.00 15.88 -13.36
N PHE A 120 2.20 15.54 -12.91
CA PHE A 120 2.95 14.37 -13.35
C PHE A 120 3.02 13.34 -12.22
N ASN A 121 2.99 12.05 -12.53
CA ASN A 121 3.34 11.02 -11.56
C ASN A 121 4.86 10.95 -11.45
N VAL A 122 5.38 11.29 -10.28
CA VAL A 122 6.83 11.34 -10.05
C VAL A 122 7.27 10.09 -9.30
N THR A 123 8.40 9.53 -9.72
CA THR A 123 9.22 8.56 -8.98
C THR A 123 10.69 8.99 -8.96
N SER A 124 11.58 8.15 -8.46
CA SER A 124 13.03 8.39 -8.48
C SER A 124 13.80 7.13 -8.88
N PRO A 125 15.03 7.25 -9.41
CA PRO A 125 15.86 6.10 -9.76
C PRO A 125 16.02 5.10 -8.61
N PHE A 126 16.20 5.62 -7.38
CA PHE A 126 16.29 4.80 -6.16
C PHE A 126 15.09 3.86 -5.95
N ILE A 127 13.87 4.28 -6.28
CA ILE A 127 12.66 3.45 -6.10
C ILE A 127 12.58 2.36 -7.16
N ILE A 128 13.06 2.67 -8.37
CA ILE A 128 13.14 1.72 -9.48
C ILE A 128 14.18 0.64 -9.15
N GLU A 129 15.36 1.03 -8.67
CA GLU A 129 16.39 0.11 -8.18
C GLU A 129 15.88 -0.74 -7.01
N LYS A 130 15.19 -0.14 -6.03
CA LYS A 130 14.54 -0.87 -4.93
C LYS A 130 13.57 -1.93 -5.46
N LEU A 131 12.74 -1.60 -6.46
CA LEU A 131 11.83 -2.55 -7.08
C LEU A 131 12.57 -3.68 -7.80
N ILE A 132 13.61 -3.37 -8.59
CA ILE A 132 14.45 -4.37 -9.27
C ILE A 132 15.01 -5.37 -8.25
N ASN A 133 15.59 -4.87 -7.15
CA ASN A 133 16.15 -5.72 -6.10
C ASN A 133 15.10 -6.66 -5.49
N TYR A 134 13.88 -6.19 -5.20
CA TYR A 134 12.81 -7.07 -4.72
C TYR A 134 12.46 -8.18 -5.72
N LEU A 135 12.36 -7.83 -7.00
CA LEU A 135 12.03 -8.81 -8.04
C LEU A 135 13.13 -9.87 -8.19
N GLU A 136 14.40 -9.47 -8.09
CA GLU A 136 15.56 -10.38 -8.12
C GLU A 136 15.61 -11.27 -6.88
N GLU A 137 15.48 -10.70 -5.68
CA GLU A 137 15.53 -11.44 -4.41
C GLU A 137 14.37 -12.44 -4.27
N PHE A 138 13.17 -12.08 -4.77
CA PHE A 138 12.04 -13.01 -4.83
C PHE A 138 12.06 -13.93 -6.05
N ALA A 139 12.95 -13.69 -7.02
CA ALA A 139 13.05 -14.41 -8.29
C ALA A 139 11.71 -14.47 -9.06
N ILE A 140 11.03 -13.33 -9.21
CA ILE A 140 9.73 -13.21 -9.89
C ILE A 140 9.75 -12.17 -11.01
N LEU A 141 8.89 -12.32 -12.02
CA LEU A 141 8.66 -11.34 -13.09
C LEU A 141 9.93 -10.96 -13.88
N GLU A 142 10.70 -11.95 -14.33
CA GLU A 142 11.97 -11.77 -15.06
C GLU A 142 11.88 -10.80 -16.25
N SER A 143 10.79 -10.87 -17.04
CA SER A 143 10.55 -9.92 -18.15
C SER A 143 10.46 -8.46 -17.67
N LEU A 144 9.74 -8.21 -16.58
CA LEU A 144 9.64 -6.88 -15.98
C LEU A 144 10.97 -6.41 -15.38
N GLN A 145 11.77 -7.32 -14.81
CA GLN A 145 13.11 -6.99 -14.31
C GLN A 145 13.99 -6.42 -15.42
N GLU A 146 14.04 -7.08 -16.58
CA GLU A 146 14.85 -6.64 -17.72
C GLU A 146 14.36 -5.30 -18.30
N GLU A 147 13.04 -5.11 -18.34
CA GLU A 147 12.44 -3.83 -18.75
C GLU A 147 12.82 -2.69 -17.78
N LEU A 148 12.73 -2.95 -16.47
CA LEU A 148 13.09 -1.97 -15.44
C LEU A 148 14.59 -1.66 -15.43
N LYS A 149 15.47 -2.65 -15.62
CA LYS A 149 16.93 -2.45 -15.71
C LYS A 149 17.30 -1.59 -16.90
N THR A 150 16.67 -1.84 -18.05
CA THR A 150 16.87 -1.03 -19.25
C THR A 150 16.46 0.41 -18.99
N PHE A 151 15.26 0.62 -18.44
CA PHE A 151 14.76 1.95 -18.11
C PHE A 151 15.64 2.66 -17.07
N TYR A 152 16.02 1.96 -15.98
CA TYR A 152 16.89 2.47 -14.92
C TYR A 152 18.22 2.99 -15.47
N ASN A 153 18.88 2.24 -16.36
CA ASN A 153 20.14 2.67 -16.96
C ASN A 153 20.01 3.98 -17.76
N GLU A 154 18.85 4.25 -18.36
CA GLU A 154 18.60 5.50 -19.07
C GLU A 154 18.39 6.68 -18.11
N ILE A 155 17.91 6.46 -16.88
CA ILE A 155 17.46 7.52 -15.95
C ILE A 155 18.27 7.64 -14.65
N ARG A 156 19.23 6.75 -14.37
CA ARG A 156 19.90 6.67 -13.05
C ARG A 156 20.60 7.95 -12.59
N ASP A 157 21.08 8.76 -13.53
CA ASP A 157 21.90 9.96 -13.27
C ASP A 157 21.12 11.27 -13.51
N VAL A 158 19.77 11.24 -13.52
CA VAL A 158 18.95 12.43 -13.82
C VAL A 158 18.54 13.18 -12.55
N GLU A 159 18.47 14.51 -12.66
CA GLU A 159 17.97 15.38 -11.58
C GLU A 159 16.46 15.60 -11.63
N ALA A 160 15.93 15.92 -12.82
CA ALA A 160 14.51 16.12 -13.05
C ALA A 160 14.21 15.97 -14.55
N VAL A 161 13.45 14.96 -14.95
CA VAL A 161 13.11 14.71 -16.35
C VAL A 161 11.65 14.31 -16.56
N ILE A 162 11.15 14.66 -17.74
CA ILE A 162 9.87 14.21 -18.28
C ILE A 162 10.09 13.53 -19.64
N PHE A 163 9.11 12.74 -20.08
CA PHE A 163 9.19 11.96 -21.32
C PHE A 163 8.29 12.50 -22.44
N GLU A 164 7.58 13.58 -22.17
CA GLU A 164 6.80 14.32 -23.16
C GLU A 164 7.61 15.52 -23.64
N ASN A 165 7.65 15.74 -24.95
CA ASN A 165 8.41 16.84 -25.56
C ASN A 165 7.68 18.18 -25.34
N ILE A 166 7.81 18.71 -24.13
CA ILE A 166 7.21 19.95 -23.65
C ILE A 166 8.33 20.79 -23.02
N ASP A 167 8.42 22.06 -23.44
CA ASP A 167 9.40 22.99 -22.91
C ASP A 167 8.91 23.66 -21.61
N ASP A 168 9.87 24.10 -20.79
CA ASP A 168 9.67 24.91 -19.57
C ASP A 168 8.70 24.30 -18.55
N VAL A 169 8.90 23.02 -18.24
CA VAL A 169 8.11 22.29 -17.25
C VAL A 169 8.72 22.41 -15.86
N TYR A 170 7.88 22.77 -14.88
CA TYR A 170 8.21 22.75 -13.46
C TYR A 170 7.34 21.72 -12.74
N LEU A 171 7.96 20.89 -11.91
CA LEU A 171 7.34 19.93 -11.02
C LEU A 171 7.47 20.49 -9.60
N GLU A 172 6.42 21.16 -9.12
CA GLU A 172 6.51 22.12 -8.01
C GLU A 172 7.66 23.13 -8.27
N ASP A 173 8.73 23.08 -7.48
CA ASP A 173 9.88 23.99 -7.59
C ASP A 173 11.02 23.43 -8.47
N TYR A 174 10.87 22.23 -9.03
CA TYR A 174 11.92 21.56 -9.80
C TYR A 174 11.71 21.72 -11.30
N LYS A 175 12.65 22.39 -11.99
CA LYS A 175 12.62 22.47 -13.45
C LYS A 175 13.00 21.13 -14.06
N ALA A 176 12.14 20.57 -14.89
CA ALA A 176 12.34 19.28 -15.55
C ALA A 176 12.72 19.46 -17.02
N GLU A 177 13.62 18.59 -17.50
CA GLU A 177 14.05 18.55 -18.89
C GLU A 177 13.36 17.41 -19.65
N TYR A 178 13.08 17.62 -20.94
CA TYR A 178 12.64 16.53 -21.80
C TYR A 178 13.79 15.55 -22.03
N LYS A 179 13.52 14.26 -21.82
CA LYS A 179 14.42 13.17 -22.14
C LYS A 179 13.72 12.13 -23.00
N GLN A 180 14.32 11.85 -24.16
CA GLN A 180 13.90 10.71 -24.97
C GLN A 180 14.42 9.42 -24.33
N ILE A 181 13.54 8.43 -24.19
CA ILE A 181 13.85 7.10 -23.66
C ILE A 181 13.37 6.02 -24.63
N SER A 182 13.91 4.82 -24.49
CA SER A 182 13.56 3.68 -25.33
C SER A 182 12.11 3.21 -25.12
N LYS A 183 11.72 3.01 -23.86
CA LYS A 183 10.38 2.54 -23.45
C LYS A 183 10.15 2.84 -21.97
N ILE A 184 8.94 3.28 -21.62
CA ILE A 184 8.50 3.36 -20.22
C ILE A 184 7.87 2.02 -19.84
N PRO A 185 8.32 1.38 -18.74
CA PRO A 185 7.70 0.16 -18.24
C PRO A 185 6.21 0.33 -17.92
N SER A 186 5.38 -0.63 -18.31
CA SER A 186 3.91 -0.54 -18.19
C SER A 186 3.40 -0.45 -16.74
N ILE A 187 4.24 -0.81 -15.77
CA ILE A 187 3.94 -0.68 -14.34
C ILE A 187 3.78 0.79 -13.92
N PHE A 188 4.44 1.72 -14.62
CA PHE A 188 4.32 3.14 -14.32
C PHE A 188 3.02 3.72 -14.92
N PRO A 189 2.36 4.63 -14.20
CA PRO A 189 1.19 5.32 -14.73
C PRO A 189 1.57 6.32 -15.83
N GLU A 190 0.56 6.82 -16.55
CA GLU A 190 0.71 7.92 -17.49
C GLU A 190 1.25 9.20 -16.82
N ASN A 191 1.78 10.11 -17.66
CA ASN A 191 2.40 11.37 -17.24
C ASN A 191 3.56 11.13 -16.25
N LEU A 192 4.40 10.13 -16.50
CA LEU A 192 5.56 9.83 -15.66
C LEU A 192 6.61 10.95 -15.75
N ALA A 193 7.20 11.26 -14.61
CA ALA A 193 8.39 12.08 -14.47
C ALA A 193 9.35 11.45 -13.46
N ILE A 194 10.63 11.74 -13.59
CA ILE A 194 11.67 11.26 -12.69
C ILE A 194 12.30 12.46 -12.00
N LEU A 195 12.43 12.41 -10.68
CA LEU A 195 13.29 13.30 -9.91
C LEU A 195 14.44 12.49 -9.30
N SER A 196 15.58 13.14 -9.04
CA SER A 196 16.59 12.57 -8.15
C SER A 196 15.97 12.23 -6.80
N TYR A 197 16.55 11.25 -6.09
CA TYR A 197 15.98 10.78 -4.84
C TYR A 197 15.85 11.90 -3.79
N GLU A 198 16.84 12.80 -3.70
CA GLU A 198 16.79 13.94 -2.79
C GLU A 198 15.63 14.89 -3.12
N ASN A 199 15.43 15.22 -4.39
CA ASN A 199 14.31 16.06 -4.82
C ASN A 199 12.96 15.35 -4.58
N PHE A 200 12.87 14.06 -4.87
CA PHE A 200 11.65 13.28 -4.65
C PHE A 200 11.27 13.16 -3.17
N LYS A 201 12.26 12.97 -2.29
CA LYS A 201 12.09 12.90 -0.83
C LYS A 201 11.67 14.24 -0.23
N ASN A 202 12.19 15.36 -0.75
CA ASN A 202 11.92 16.70 -0.23
C ASN A 202 10.55 17.27 -0.61
N LEU A 203 9.87 16.66 -1.59
CA LEU A 203 8.48 16.99 -1.90
C LEU A 203 7.59 16.72 -0.69
N SER A 204 6.96 17.76 -0.15
CA SER A 204 6.07 17.65 1.01
C SER A 204 4.76 16.93 0.65
N LEU A 205 4.20 16.18 1.59
CA LEU A 205 2.82 15.70 1.45
C LEU A 205 1.83 16.81 1.79
N PRO A 206 0.61 16.81 1.20
CA PRO A 206 -0.41 17.75 1.59
C PRO A 206 -0.82 17.55 3.05
N VAL A 207 -1.10 18.67 3.72
CA VAL A 207 -1.60 18.71 5.09
C VAL A 207 -2.97 19.38 5.10
N VAL A 208 -3.93 18.73 5.75
CA VAL A 208 -5.32 19.20 5.86
C VAL A 208 -5.58 19.63 7.30
N ALA A 209 -6.06 20.87 7.47
CA ALA A 209 -6.59 21.32 8.76
C ALA A 209 -8.01 20.78 8.96
N ARG A 210 -8.29 20.24 10.14
CA ARG A 210 -9.57 19.67 10.55
C ARG A 210 -10.05 20.37 11.79
N ASN A 211 -11.37 20.60 11.90
CA ASN A 211 -11.94 21.31 13.03
C ASN A 211 -13.19 20.60 13.56
N ARG A 212 -13.35 20.59 14.88
CA ARG A 212 -14.60 20.24 15.57
C ARG A 212 -15.27 21.52 16.06
N LEU A 213 -16.46 21.78 15.55
CA LEU A 213 -17.27 22.93 15.93
C LEU A 213 -18.30 22.55 16.99
N GLU A 214 -18.55 23.44 17.96
CA GLU A 214 -19.71 23.40 18.85
C GLU A 214 -20.39 24.77 18.79
N ASN A 215 -21.67 24.82 18.38
CA ASN A 215 -22.44 26.06 18.17
C ASN A 215 -21.77 27.07 17.22
N GLY A 216 -21.03 26.59 16.22
CA GLY A 216 -20.29 27.44 15.28
C GLY A 216 -18.92 27.92 15.79
N GLU A 217 -18.56 27.60 17.04
CA GLU A 217 -17.25 27.92 17.59
C GLU A 217 -16.28 26.75 17.42
N SER A 218 -15.04 27.07 17.03
CA SER A 218 -13.92 26.13 16.96
C SER A 218 -13.58 25.60 18.36
N LYS A 219 -13.72 24.29 18.57
CA LYS A 219 -13.34 23.65 19.84
C LYS A 219 -12.07 22.82 19.74
N ASN A 220 -11.77 22.28 18.57
CA ASN A 220 -10.54 21.53 18.37
C ASN A 220 -10.09 21.61 16.92
N LEU A 221 -8.94 22.23 16.67
CA LEU A 221 -8.29 22.33 15.37
C LEU A 221 -7.07 21.43 15.38
N TRP A 222 -6.93 20.53 14.41
CA TRP A 222 -5.77 19.65 14.25
C TRP A 222 -5.35 19.56 12.78
N TYR A 223 -4.11 19.12 12.55
CA TYR A 223 -3.53 18.96 11.22
C TYR A 223 -3.24 17.50 10.91
N GLU A 224 -3.61 17.08 9.70
CA GLU A 224 -3.46 15.70 9.23
C GLU A 224 -2.74 15.67 7.88
N GLU A 225 -1.64 14.91 7.81
CA GLU A 225 -0.94 14.62 6.56
C GLU A 225 -1.72 13.59 5.74
N ILE A 226 -1.73 13.75 4.41
CA ILE A 226 -2.46 12.85 3.52
C ILE A 226 -1.57 12.39 2.37
N VAL A 227 -1.77 11.14 1.94
CA VAL A 227 -1.24 10.65 0.67
C VAL A 227 -2.24 11.05 -0.43
N PRO A 228 -1.81 11.79 -1.47
CA PRO A 228 -2.69 12.19 -2.55
C PRO A 228 -3.33 11.00 -3.27
N LYS A 229 -4.56 11.20 -3.77
CA LYS A 229 -5.13 10.35 -4.81
C LYS A 229 -4.17 10.21 -6.00
N TYR A 230 -4.28 9.15 -6.78
CA TYR A 230 -3.38 8.78 -7.89
C TYR A 230 -1.97 8.34 -7.48
N SER A 231 -1.59 8.39 -6.19
CA SER A 231 -0.36 7.76 -5.72
C SER A 231 -0.42 6.25 -5.93
N ASN A 232 0.70 5.64 -6.30
CA ASN A 232 0.81 4.20 -6.53
C ASN A 232 1.83 3.60 -5.56
N PHE A 233 1.52 2.40 -5.07
CA PHE A 233 2.36 1.61 -4.18
C PHE A 233 2.55 0.21 -4.76
N ILE A 234 3.65 -0.45 -4.41
CA ILE A 234 3.90 -1.87 -4.68
C ILE A 234 3.99 -2.62 -3.36
N PHE A 235 3.37 -3.78 -3.30
CA PHE A 235 3.51 -4.72 -2.20
C PHE A 235 3.51 -6.16 -2.72
N PHE A 236 3.82 -7.09 -1.82
CA PHE A 236 3.89 -8.51 -2.12
C PHE A 236 3.03 -9.31 -1.15
N ILE A 237 2.51 -10.44 -1.63
CA ILE A 237 1.89 -11.47 -0.78
C ILE A 237 2.65 -12.77 -1.00
N GLY A 238 3.26 -13.27 0.06
CA GLY A 238 3.94 -14.57 0.10
C GLY A 238 3.03 -15.67 0.64
N ARG A 239 3.25 -16.90 0.16
CA ARG A 239 2.61 -18.13 0.64
C ARG A 239 3.55 -19.30 0.53
N ASP A 240 3.28 -20.36 1.28
CA ASP A 240 4.05 -21.60 1.15
C ASP A 240 3.87 -22.23 -0.24
N ASN A 241 4.85 -23.04 -0.64
CA ASN A 241 4.73 -23.79 -1.90
C ASN A 241 3.54 -24.75 -1.80
N ASP A 242 2.86 -24.99 -2.93
CA ASP A 242 1.70 -25.89 -3.00
C ASP A 242 1.96 -27.29 -2.43
N GLU A 243 3.20 -27.77 -2.46
CA GLU A 243 3.62 -29.07 -1.91
C GLU A 243 3.59 -29.13 -0.36
N TYR A 244 3.63 -27.97 0.30
CA TYR A 244 3.62 -27.84 1.77
C TYR A 244 2.26 -27.40 2.31
N ILE A 245 1.26 -27.21 1.44
CA ILE A 245 -0.09 -26.81 1.82
C ILE A 245 -0.99 -28.05 1.84
N ASP A 246 -1.74 -28.23 2.92
CA ASP A 246 -2.71 -29.31 3.04
C ASP A 246 -3.77 -29.25 1.93
N LYS A 247 -4.16 -30.42 1.41
CA LYS A 247 -5.10 -30.53 0.28
C LYS A 247 -6.45 -29.87 0.56
N ASP A 248 -6.88 -29.86 1.82
CA ASP A 248 -8.14 -29.27 2.26
C ASP A 248 -8.05 -27.74 2.43
N ASP A 249 -6.82 -27.20 2.53
CA ASP A 249 -6.54 -25.78 2.73
C ASP A 249 -6.20 -25.05 1.42
N LYS A 250 -5.62 -25.75 0.45
CA LYS A 250 -5.31 -25.20 -0.88
C LYS A 250 -6.52 -24.49 -1.53
N PRO A 251 -7.76 -25.03 -1.51
CA PRO A 251 -8.92 -24.35 -2.07
C PRO A 251 -9.24 -23.01 -1.38
N LYS A 252 -8.91 -22.84 -0.09
CA LYS A 252 -9.12 -21.57 0.64
C LYS A 252 -8.16 -20.51 0.13
N ILE A 253 -6.90 -20.85 -0.11
CA ILE A 253 -5.90 -19.94 -0.69
C ILE A 253 -6.33 -19.51 -2.09
N GLU A 254 -6.70 -20.47 -2.95
CA GLU A 254 -7.18 -20.19 -4.31
C GLU A 254 -8.44 -19.30 -4.29
N GLN A 255 -9.37 -19.59 -3.36
CA GLN A 255 -10.58 -18.77 -3.18
C GLN A 255 -10.26 -17.36 -2.72
N PHE A 256 -9.27 -17.18 -1.84
CA PHE A 256 -8.80 -15.86 -1.42
C PHE A 256 -8.31 -15.07 -2.63
N PHE A 257 -7.33 -15.58 -3.39
CA PHE A 257 -6.77 -14.87 -4.53
C PHE A 257 -7.81 -14.60 -5.61
N ARG A 258 -8.68 -15.57 -5.93
CA ARG A 258 -9.77 -15.35 -6.88
C ARG A 258 -10.71 -14.23 -6.44
N SER A 259 -11.04 -14.18 -5.15
CA SER A 259 -11.89 -13.10 -4.62
C SER A 259 -11.15 -11.77 -4.65
N PHE A 260 -9.91 -11.76 -4.16
CA PHE A 260 -9.03 -10.61 -4.07
C PHE A 260 -8.80 -9.95 -5.43
N GLU A 261 -8.50 -10.74 -6.45
CA GLU A 261 -8.23 -10.24 -7.80
C GLU A 261 -9.51 -9.86 -8.56
N SER A 262 -10.68 -10.34 -8.11
CA SER A 262 -11.97 -9.94 -8.68
C SER A 262 -12.54 -8.64 -8.11
N GLU A 263 -12.01 -8.17 -6.98
CA GLU A 263 -12.48 -6.92 -6.37
C GLU A 263 -12.07 -5.71 -7.20
N LYS A 264 -12.97 -4.72 -7.24
CA LYS A 264 -12.70 -3.46 -7.94
C LYS A 264 -12.01 -2.44 -7.05
N LEU A 265 -12.38 -2.40 -5.76
CA LEU A 265 -12.02 -1.33 -4.84
C LEU A 265 -11.81 -1.88 -3.43
N TYR A 266 -10.80 -1.34 -2.78
CA TYR A 266 -10.42 -1.61 -1.40
C TYR A 266 -10.45 -0.34 -0.58
N GLN A 267 -10.65 -0.49 0.73
CA GLN A 267 -10.52 0.57 1.71
C GLN A 267 -9.26 0.33 2.51
N ILE A 268 -8.30 1.25 2.46
CA ILE A 268 -7.04 1.19 3.22
C ILE A 268 -6.84 2.51 3.97
N GLY A 269 -6.45 2.42 5.24
CA GLY A 269 -6.28 3.59 6.11
C GLY A 269 -7.59 4.11 6.71
N ALA A 270 -7.48 5.21 7.42
CA ALA A 270 -8.57 5.82 8.18
C ALA A 270 -9.45 6.75 7.32
N ASN A 271 -10.36 7.47 7.98
CA ASN A 271 -11.20 8.50 7.36
C ASN A 271 -12.14 7.98 6.24
N LYS A 272 -12.53 6.70 6.31
CA LYS A 272 -13.50 6.05 5.43
C LYS A 272 -14.80 6.83 5.27
N THR A 273 -15.36 7.33 6.37
CA THR A 273 -16.67 8.03 6.39
C THR A 273 -16.65 9.40 5.71
N ILE A 274 -15.47 9.95 5.46
CA ILE A 274 -15.27 11.19 4.68
C ILE A 274 -14.63 10.90 3.31
N GLY A 275 -14.67 9.65 2.86
CA GLY A 275 -14.27 9.24 1.52
C GLY A 275 -12.76 9.13 1.30
N PHE A 276 -11.96 8.92 2.36
CA PHE A 276 -10.53 8.65 2.21
C PHE A 276 -10.26 7.14 2.17
N GLY A 277 -9.14 6.77 1.55
CA GLY A 277 -8.61 5.40 1.58
C GLY A 277 -9.13 4.45 0.51
N ILE A 278 -9.95 4.91 -0.44
CA ILE A 278 -10.40 4.07 -1.55
C ILE A 278 -9.25 3.89 -2.55
N CYS A 279 -8.86 2.64 -2.79
CA CYS A 279 -7.81 2.26 -3.73
C CYS A 279 -8.22 1.10 -4.63
N LYS A 280 -7.56 0.97 -5.77
CA LYS A 280 -7.61 -0.18 -6.67
C LYS A 280 -6.36 -1.02 -6.42
N ILE A 281 -6.50 -2.34 -6.38
CA ILE A 281 -5.37 -3.27 -6.25
C ILE A 281 -5.39 -4.21 -7.45
N GLU A 282 -4.26 -4.36 -8.12
CA GLU A 282 -4.11 -5.21 -9.29
C GLU A 282 -2.87 -6.08 -9.14
N LYS A 283 -2.99 -7.36 -9.51
CA LYS A 283 -1.84 -8.24 -9.63
C LYS A 283 -0.97 -7.74 -10.78
N VAL A 284 0.35 -7.74 -10.57
CA VAL A 284 1.29 -7.44 -11.65
C VAL A 284 1.67 -8.74 -12.32
N GLU A 285 1.35 -8.83 -13.60
CA GLU A 285 1.72 -9.95 -14.47
C GLU A 285 3.02 -9.63 -15.21
N GLY A 286 3.79 -10.68 -15.53
CA GLY A 286 5.10 -10.59 -16.19
C GLY A 286 5.01 -10.61 -17.71
#